data_AF-A0A7S0D9J7-F1
#
_entry.id   AF-A0A7S0D9J7-F1
#
_cell.length_a   1.000
_cell.length_b   1.000
_cell.length_c   1.000
_cell.angle_alpha   90.00
_cell.angle_beta   90.00
_cell.angle_gamma   90.00
#
_symmetry.space_group_name_H-M   'P 1'
#
loop_
_entity.id
_entity.type
_entity.pdbx_description
1 polymer ?
#
loop_
_entity_poly.entity_id
_entity_poly.type
_entity_poly.pdbx_seq_one_letter_code
_entity_poly.pdbx_strand_id
1 'polypeptide(L)'
;GEWTVMSFEGLPLECQRNVLERLHWRDVCAVSSCSRALRAVASDEHDWRGRCARRFTSAELERLASAASGSTSDDGTWRGLFKRAVARARDGARAAGPLLAVPDNQRVHFRQFERALEHLRGMSLACFEEFIGGEKNATTRQHNVVLLALAGLTECLARAPDFSARA
;
A
#
# COMPACT_ATOMS: atom_id res chain seq x y z
N GLY A 1 -37.67 27.87 -7.00
CA GLY A 1 -36.85 27.01 -7.87
C GLY A 1 -36.46 25.80 -7.06
N GLU A 2 -36.88 24.61 -7.47
CA GLU A 2 -36.45 23.37 -6.85
C GLU A 2 -34.96 23.17 -7.16
N TRP A 3 -34.13 23.13 -6.13
CA TRP A 3 -32.75 22.69 -6.25
C TRP A 3 -32.78 21.17 -6.40
N THR A 4 -32.70 20.68 -7.63
CA THR A 4 -32.53 19.24 -7.87
C THR A 4 -31.21 18.83 -7.24
N VAL A 5 -31.26 18.08 -6.14
CA VAL A 5 -30.06 17.52 -5.52
C VAL A 5 -29.46 16.53 -6.50
N MET A 6 -28.40 16.94 -7.22
CA MET A 6 -27.64 16.01 -8.05
C MET A 6 -26.85 15.07 -7.13
N SER A 7 -27.09 13.77 -7.28
CA SER A 7 -26.24 12.76 -6.67
C SER A 7 -24.89 12.70 -7.39
N PHE A 8 -23.86 12.23 -6.68
CA PHE A 8 -22.53 12.04 -7.27
C PHE A 8 -22.56 11.14 -8.52
N GLU A 9 -23.44 10.12 -8.52
CA GLU A 9 -23.64 9.21 -9.66
C GLU A 9 -24.27 9.89 -10.88
N GLY A 10 -24.97 11.01 -10.67
CA GLY A 10 -25.57 11.82 -11.73
C GLY A 10 -24.59 12.78 -12.40
N LEU A 11 -23.35 12.91 -11.90
CA LEU A 11 -22.33 13.75 -12.52
C LEU A 11 -21.80 13.12 -13.82
N PRO A 12 -21.25 13.91 -14.77
CA PRO A 12 -20.51 13.37 -15.90
C PRO A 12 -19.40 12.42 -15.46
N LEU A 13 -19.15 11.36 -16.24
CA LEU A 13 -18.15 10.33 -15.89
C LEU A 13 -16.76 10.90 -15.64
N GLU A 14 -16.34 11.91 -16.39
CA GLU A 14 -15.07 12.59 -16.20
C GLU A 14 -14.98 13.29 -14.84
N CYS A 15 -16.07 13.91 -14.38
CA CYS A 15 -16.14 14.51 -13.05
C CYS A 15 -16.05 13.45 -11.96
N GLN A 16 -16.76 12.32 -12.13
CA GLN A 16 -16.69 11.21 -11.18
C GLN A 16 -15.25 10.66 -11.08
N ARG A 17 -14.60 10.39 -12.22
CA ARG A 17 -13.20 9.96 -12.29
C ARG A 17 -12.25 10.95 -11.62
N ASN A 18 -12.38 12.23 -11.93
CA ASN A 18 -11.54 13.30 -11.40
C ASN A 18 -11.59 13.37 -9.86
N VAL A 19 -12.79 13.23 -9.28
CA VAL A 19 -12.98 13.14 -7.83
C VAL A 19 -12.34 11.88 -7.27
N LEU A 20 -12.65 10.71 -7.84
CA LEU A 20 -12.12 9.44 -7.33
C LEU A 20 -10.60 9.38 -7.43
N GLU A 21 -9.97 9.92 -8.48
CA GLU A 21 -8.51 9.94 -8.66
C GLU A 21 -7.79 10.59 -7.48
N ARG A 22 -8.38 11.65 -6.91
CA ARG A 22 -7.84 12.43 -5.79
C ARG A 22 -8.01 11.75 -4.43
N LEU A 23 -8.93 10.79 -4.33
CA LEU A 23 -9.16 10.07 -3.09
C LEU A 23 -8.01 9.10 -2.76
N HIS A 24 -7.81 8.87 -1.47
CA HIS A 24 -6.93 7.81 -1.01
C HIS A 24 -7.49 6.44 -1.46
N TRP A 25 -6.60 5.47 -1.72
CA TRP A 25 -7.02 4.18 -2.28
C TRP A 25 -8.03 3.42 -1.41
N ARG A 26 -7.99 3.63 -0.09
CA ARG A 26 -8.97 3.07 0.87
C ARG A 26 -10.38 3.62 0.62
N ASP A 27 -10.48 4.92 0.40
CA ASP A 27 -11.76 5.59 0.18
C ASP A 27 -12.34 5.18 -1.18
N VAL A 28 -11.50 5.02 -2.21
CA VAL A 28 -11.91 4.47 -3.51
C VAL A 28 -12.48 3.06 -3.35
N CYS A 29 -11.84 2.22 -2.53
CA CYS A 29 -12.36 0.88 -2.25
C CYS A 29 -13.70 0.94 -1.50
N ALA A 30 -13.86 1.84 -0.54
CA ALA A 30 -15.12 2.05 0.18
C ALA A 30 -16.23 2.50 -0.78
N VAL A 31 -15.96 3.49 -1.63
CA VAL A 31 -16.90 4.00 -2.66
C VAL A 31 -17.32 2.90 -3.64
N SER A 32 -16.39 2.00 -4.02
CA SER A 32 -16.70 0.89 -4.93
C SER A 32 -17.73 -0.13 -4.37
N SER A 33 -17.99 -0.08 -3.06
CA SER A 33 -18.99 -0.90 -2.39
C SER A 33 -20.36 -0.24 -2.30
N CYS A 34 -20.48 1.06 -2.59
CA CYS A 34 -21.73 1.81 -2.45
C CYS A 34 -22.77 1.49 -3.54
N SER A 35 -22.33 1.33 -4.79
CA SER A 35 -23.24 1.02 -5.91
C SER A 35 -22.53 0.36 -7.09
N ARG A 36 -23.30 -0.16 -8.05
CA ARG A 36 -22.77 -0.76 -9.28
C ARG A 36 -22.12 0.28 -10.20
N ALA A 37 -22.71 1.46 -10.31
CA ALA A 37 -22.18 2.55 -11.13
C ALA A 37 -20.83 3.03 -10.59
N LEU A 38 -20.76 3.30 -9.27
CA LEU A 38 -19.51 3.72 -8.62
C LEU A 38 -18.45 2.62 -8.61
N ARG A 39 -18.85 1.35 -8.52
CA ARG A 39 -17.92 0.23 -8.68
C ARG A 39 -17.26 0.23 -10.05
N ALA A 40 -18.00 0.51 -11.12
CA ALA A 40 -17.44 0.55 -12.47
C ALA A 40 -16.38 1.66 -12.60
N VAL A 41 -16.70 2.88 -12.15
CA VAL A 41 -15.75 4.00 -12.19
C VAL A 41 -14.55 3.75 -11.27
N ALA A 42 -14.76 3.25 -10.05
CA ALA A 42 -13.70 2.93 -9.11
C ALA A 42 -12.85 1.70 -9.50
N SER A 43 -13.23 0.97 -10.56
CA SER A 43 -12.48 -0.17 -11.10
C SER A 43 -11.76 0.18 -12.41
N ASP A 44 -11.67 1.47 -12.77
CA ASP A 44 -10.97 1.91 -13.97
C ASP A 44 -9.46 1.58 -13.89
N GLU A 45 -9.00 0.69 -14.76
CA GLU A 45 -7.61 0.20 -14.78
C GLU A 45 -6.60 1.29 -15.17
N HIS A 46 -7.03 2.31 -15.90
CA HIS A 46 -6.18 3.46 -16.20
C HIS A 46 -5.84 4.22 -14.91
N ASP A 47 -6.84 4.46 -14.07
CA ASP A 47 -6.67 5.15 -12.79
C ASP A 47 -5.82 4.32 -11.82
N TRP A 48 -6.03 2.99 -11.75
CA TRP A 48 -5.22 2.11 -10.92
C TRP A 48 -3.77 2.02 -11.39
N ARG A 49 -3.51 2.04 -12.70
CA ARG A 49 -2.15 2.18 -13.23
C ARG A 49 -1.52 3.50 -12.79
N GLY A 50 -2.26 4.61 -12.85
CA GLY A 50 -1.81 5.91 -12.34
C GLY A 50 -1.47 5.88 -10.85
N ARG A 51 -2.28 5.20 -10.02
CA ARG A 51 -1.99 4.99 -8.59
C ARG A 51 -0.74 4.15 -8.35
N CYS A 52 -0.55 3.09 -9.13
CA CYS A 52 0.70 2.32 -9.09
C CYS A 52 1.88 3.24 -9.41
N ALA A 53 1.79 4.03 -10.48
CA ALA A 53 2.87 4.92 -10.92
C ALA A 53 3.27 5.96 -9.86
N ARG A 54 2.30 6.45 -9.07
CA ARG A 54 2.55 7.37 -7.95
C ARG A 54 3.11 6.68 -6.70
N ARG A 55 2.89 5.38 -6.53
CA ARG A 55 3.23 4.66 -5.30
C ARG A 55 4.54 3.87 -5.39
N PHE A 56 4.83 3.31 -6.55
CA PHE A 56 5.91 2.34 -6.73
C PHE A 56 7.03 2.92 -7.58
N THR A 57 8.26 2.44 -7.35
CA THR A 57 9.43 2.81 -8.16
C THR A 57 9.32 2.26 -9.59
N SER A 58 10.10 2.78 -10.53
CA SER A 58 10.11 2.29 -11.92
C SER A 58 10.37 0.79 -12.02
N ALA A 59 11.35 0.27 -11.26
CA ALA A 59 11.68 -1.16 -11.23
C ALA A 59 10.58 -2.03 -10.59
N GLU A 60 9.76 -1.47 -9.70
CA GLU A 60 8.57 -2.15 -9.18
C GLU A 60 7.44 -2.12 -10.21
N LEU A 61 7.25 -0.99 -10.90
CA LEU A 61 6.25 -0.84 -11.95
C LEU A 61 6.49 -1.77 -13.12
N GLU A 62 7.74 -1.95 -13.55
CA GLU A 62 8.09 -2.90 -14.61
C GLU A 62 7.67 -4.32 -14.23
N ARG A 63 7.96 -4.76 -13.00
CA ARG A 63 7.52 -6.08 -12.52
C ARG A 63 6.01 -6.22 -12.47
N LEU A 64 5.30 -5.18 -12.01
CA LEU A 64 3.84 -5.16 -12.01
C LEU A 64 3.28 -5.18 -13.44
N ALA A 65 3.88 -4.44 -14.37
CA ALA A 65 3.50 -4.43 -15.78
C ALA A 65 3.66 -5.80 -16.42
N SER A 66 4.79 -6.48 -16.20
CA SER A 66 5.00 -7.85 -16.68
C SER A 66 3.97 -8.82 -16.10
N ALA A 67 3.64 -8.70 -14.81
CA ALA A 67 2.60 -9.51 -14.19
C ALA A 67 1.21 -9.20 -14.74
N ALA A 68 0.94 -7.94 -15.10
CA ALA A 68 -0.34 -7.53 -15.65
C ALA A 68 -0.56 -8.03 -17.09
N SER A 69 0.48 -7.98 -17.91
CA SER A 69 0.42 -8.44 -19.30
C SER A 69 0.29 -9.97 -19.43
N GLY A 70 0.70 -10.73 -18.41
CA GLY A 70 0.73 -12.19 -18.43
C GLY A 70 -0.49 -12.89 -17.81
N SER A 71 -1.50 -12.16 -17.33
CA SER A 71 -2.58 -12.75 -16.54
C SER A 71 -3.96 -12.25 -16.97
N THR A 72 -4.88 -13.18 -17.17
CA THR A 72 -6.30 -12.92 -17.50
C THR A 72 -7.21 -12.97 -16.27
N SER A 73 -6.65 -13.19 -15.07
CA SER A 73 -7.43 -13.19 -13.84
C SER A 73 -7.65 -11.76 -13.33
N ASP A 74 -8.65 -11.56 -12.47
CA ASP A 74 -8.82 -10.29 -11.73
C ASP A 74 -7.55 -9.90 -10.96
N ASP A 75 -6.73 -10.90 -10.60
CA ASP A 75 -5.44 -10.68 -9.99
C ASP A 75 -4.39 -10.15 -10.99
N GLY A 76 -4.51 -10.40 -12.28
CA GLY A 76 -3.69 -9.79 -13.33
C GLY A 76 -3.90 -8.29 -13.53
N THR A 77 -4.95 -7.70 -12.98
CA THR A 77 -5.25 -6.27 -13.20
C THR A 77 -4.30 -5.36 -12.42
N TRP A 78 -4.11 -4.11 -12.85
CA TRP A 78 -3.37 -3.10 -12.08
C TRP A 78 -4.00 -2.88 -10.71
N ARG A 79 -5.34 -2.89 -10.65
CA ARG A 79 -6.07 -2.83 -9.39
C ARG A 79 -5.76 -4.03 -8.48
N GLY A 80 -5.82 -5.24 -9.01
CA GLY A 80 -5.53 -6.47 -8.29
C GLY A 80 -4.10 -6.49 -7.76
N LEU A 81 -3.15 -6.18 -8.63
CA LEU A 81 -1.72 -6.05 -8.31
C LEU A 81 -1.45 -5.02 -7.21
N PHE A 82 -2.06 -3.83 -7.31
CA PHE A 82 -1.97 -2.80 -6.28
C PHE A 82 -2.49 -3.32 -4.94
N LYS A 83 -3.71 -3.88 -4.93
CA LYS A 83 -4.35 -4.40 -3.71
C LYS A 83 -3.52 -5.51 -3.08
N ARG A 84 -2.99 -6.44 -3.88
CA ARG A 84 -2.13 -7.51 -3.37
C ARG A 84 -0.82 -6.98 -2.78
N ALA A 85 -0.17 -6.01 -3.44
CA ALA A 85 1.05 -5.41 -2.91
C ALA A 85 0.81 -4.72 -1.56
N VAL A 86 -0.29 -3.96 -1.45
CA VAL A 86 -0.69 -3.26 -0.24
C VAL A 86 -1.10 -4.24 0.87
N ALA A 87 -1.89 -5.27 0.55
CA ALA A 87 -2.30 -6.29 1.51
C ALA A 87 -1.10 -7.06 2.06
N ARG A 88 -0.18 -7.52 1.19
CA ARG A 88 1.06 -8.19 1.62
C ARG A 88 1.86 -7.33 2.59
N ALA A 89 2.04 -6.05 2.28
CA ALA A 89 2.80 -5.16 3.15
C ALA A 89 2.12 -4.94 4.51
N ARG A 90 0.81 -4.70 4.52
CA ARG A 90 0.03 -4.53 5.75
C ARG A 90 0.08 -5.78 6.63
N ASP A 91 -0.16 -6.93 6.03
CA ASP A 91 -0.26 -8.19 6.76
C ASP A 91 1.14 -8.64 7.22
N GLY A 92 2.18 -8.39 6.40
CA GLY A 92 3.58 -8.56 6.76
C GLY A 92 4.01 -7.70 7.95
N ALA A 93 3.67 -6.41 7.94
CA ALA A 93 3.94 -5.51 9.08
C ALA A 93 3.26 -5.98 10.37
N ARG A 94 1.99 -6.43 10.28
CA ARG A 94 1.26 -6.99 11.42
C ARG A 94 1.87 -8.28 11.96
N ALA A 95 2.40 -9.13 11.10
CA ALA A 95 3.06 -10.37 11.49
C ALA A 95 4.46 -10.14 12.08
N ALA A 96 5.22 -9.19 11.53
CA ALA A 96 6.56 -8.84 11.99
C ALA A 96 6.56 -8.14 13.36
N GLY A 97 5.57 -7.27 13.62
CA GLY A 97 5.50 -6.46 14.84
C GLY A 97 5.66 -7.26 16.15
N PRO A 98 4.87 -8.32 16.39
CA PRO A 98 5.00 -9.16 17.59
C PRO A 98 6.35 -9.84 17.75
N LEU A 99 7.04 -10.20 16.66
CA LEU A 99 8.36 -10.82 16.71
C LEU A 99 9.45 -9.87 17.22
N LEU A 100 9.22 -8.57 17.07
CA LEU A 100 10.13 -7.49 17.43
C LEU A 100 9.65 -6.72 18.66
N ALA A 101 8.52 -7.13 19.25
CA ALA A 101 7.95 -6.56 20.46
C ALA A 101 8.69 -7.11 21.69
N VAL A 102 9.92 -6.63 21.91
CA VAL A 102 10.67 -6.89 23.14
C VAL A 102 10.47 -5.75 24.15
N PRO A 103 10.41 -6.06 25.45
CA PRO A 103 10.53 -5.06 26.51
C PRO A 103 11.85 -4.28 26.39
N ASP A 104 11.86 -3.06 26.91
CA ASP A 104 13.06 -2.21 26.90
C ASP A 104 14.28 -2.93 27.49
N ASN A 105 15.44 -2.76 26.84
CA ASN A 105 16.74 -3.35 27.19
C ASN A 105 16.89 -4.87 27.04
N GLN A 106 15.94 -5.58 26.43
CA GLN A 106 16.15 -7.00 26.05
C GLN A 106 16.70 -7.13 24.63
N ARG A 107 17.66 -8.05 24.45
CA ARG A 107 18.24 -8.34 23.13
C ARG A 107 17.25 -9.15 22.30
N VAL A 108 16.92 -8.70 21.09
CA VAL A 108 16.27 -9.56 20.09
C VAL A 108 17.30 -10.53 19.54
N HIS A 109 16.97 -11.82 19.56
CA HIS A 109 17.82 -12.82 18.94
C HIS A 109 17.85 -12.60 17.42
N PHE A 110 19.01 -12.66 16.78
CA PHE A 110 19.16 -12.42 15.34
C PHE A 110 18.16 -13.23 14.48
N ARG A 111 17.96 -14.52 14.80
CA ARG A 111 16.92 -15.37 14.16
C ARG A 111 15.48 -14.81 14.22
N GLN A 112 15.10 -14.11 15.28
CA GLN A 112 13.77 -13.47 15.35
C GLN A 112 13.69 -12.27 14.41
N PHE A 113 14.79 -11.52 14.30
CA PHE A 113 14.91 -10.42 13.35
C PHE A 113 14.83 -10.93 11.89
N GLU A 114 15.53 -12.02 11.57
CA GLU A 114 15.45 -12.66 10.25
C GLU A 114 14.02 -13.09 9.90
N ARG A 115 13.31 -13.74 10.83
CA ARG A 115 11.90 -14.11 10.63
C ARG A 115 10.99 -12.90 10.41
N ALA A 116 11.26 -11.79 11.11
CA ALA A 116 10.53 -10.55 10.89
C ALA A 116 10.80 -9.98 9.49
N LEU A 117 12.05 -10.04 9.00
CA LEU A 117 12.39 -9.63 7.63
C LEU A 117 11.66 -10.47 6.57
N GLU A 118 11.54 -11.78 6.77
CA GLU A 118 10.81 -12.67 5.85
C GLU A 118 9.35 -12.22 5.65
N HIS A 119 8.68 -11.76 6.71
CA HIS A 119 7.32 -11.23 6.62
C HIS A 119 7.23 -9.89 5.88
N LEU A 120 8.30 -9.10 5.87
CA LEU A 120 8.35 -7.79 5.22
C LEU A 120 8.84 -7.88 3.76
N ARG A 121 9.28 -9.05 3.31
CA ARG A 121 9.88 -9.27 2.00
C ARG A 121 9.05 -8.69 0.86
N GLY A 122 9.68 -7.88 0.01
CA GLY A 122 9.04 -7.24 -1.14
C GLY A 122 8.15 -6.05 -0.78
N MET A 123 8.22 -5.53 0.46
CA MET A 123 7.58 -4.28 0.85
C MET A 123 8.20 -3.11 0.07
N SER A 124 7.37 -2.25 -0.52
CA SER A 124 7.81 -1.00 -1.14
C SER A 124 7.96 0.11 -0.10
N LEU A 125 8.76 1.14 -0.41
CA LEU A 125 8.97 2.28 0.49
C LEU A 125 7.65 2.98 0.85
N ALA A 126 6.76 3.23 -0.12
CA ALA A 126 5.46 3.84 0.16
C ALA A 126 4.56 2.96 1.06
N CYS A 127 4.69 1.63 0.99
CA CYS A 127 4.01 0.73 1.91
C CYS A 127 4.62 0.75 3.31
N PHE A 128 5.95 0.84 3.42
CA PHE A 128 6.64 1.06 4.68
C PHE A 128 6.17 2.35 5.36
N GLU A 129 6.16 3.46 4.62
CA GLU A 129 5.70 4.76 5.13
C GLU A 129 4.25 4.70 5.61
N GLU A 130 3.37 4.01 4.89
CA GLU A 130 1.95 3.92 5.25
C GLU A 130 1.69 3.01 6.47
N PHE A 131 2.40 1.88 6.60
CA PHE A 131 2.06 0.83 7.57
C PHE A 131 2.99 0.73 8.77
N ILE A 132 4.22 1.24 8.66
CA ILE A 132 5.22 1.21 9.73
C ILE A 132 5.59 2.65 10.14
N GLY A 133 5.96 3.50 9.17
CA GLY A 133 6.34 4.89 9.44
C GLY A 133 5.18 5.82 9.84
N GLY A 134 3.96 5.48 9.41
CA GLY A 134 2.75 6.29 9.60
C GLY A 134 2.01 6.07 10.92
N GLU A 135 2.42 5.11 11.76
CA GLU A 135 1.82 4.89 13.09
C GLU A 135 2.18 6.04 14.05
N LYS A 136 1.45 7.15 13.99
CA LYS A 136 1.61 8.32 14.87
C LYS A 136 1.08 8.13 16.29
N ASN A 137 0.34 7.05 16.56
CA ASN A 137 -0.24 6.77 17.88
C ASN A 137 0.59 5.76 18.66
N ALA A 138 1.72 6.25 19.17
CA ALA A 138 2.59 5.56 20.13
C ALA A 138 1.96 5.38 21.54
N THR A 139 0.64 5.54 21.68
CA THR A 139 -0.02 5.54 22.99
C THR A 139 -0.52 4.16 23.45
N THR A 140 -0.54 3.14 22.59
CA THR A 140 -1.07 1.80 22.95
C THR A 140 -0.14 0.63 22.71
N ARG A 141 1.12 0.83 22.30
CA ARG A 141 2.05 -0.28 22.10
C ARG A 141 3.42 0.01 22.71
N GLN A 142 3.67 -0.63 23.86
CA GLN A 142 4.99 -1.06 24.33
C GLN A 142 5.63 -2.03 23.32
N HIS A 143 5.84 -1.60 22.08
CA HIS A 143 6.49 -2.40 21.05
C HIS A 143 7.68 -1.57 20.59
N ASN A 144 8.82 -2.22 20.39
CA ASN A 144 10.01 -1.59 19.83
C ASN A 144 9.74 -1.21 18.36
N VAL A 145 8.98 -0.13 18.14
CA VAL A 145 8.66 0.46 16.82
C VAL A 145 9.93 0.72 16.03
N VAL A 146 11.02 1.03 16.73
CA VAL A 146 12.36 1.18 16.17
C VAL A 146 12.84 -0.09 15.47
N LEU A 147 12.70 -1.27 16.08
CA LEU A 147 13.16 -2.52 15.45
C LEU A 147 12.32 -2.89 14.22
N LEU A 148 11.01 -2.69 14.29
CA LEU A 148 10.13 -2.89 13.14
C LEU A 148 10.45 -1.90 12.01
N ALA A 149 10.73 -0.63 12.35
CA ALA A 149 11.17 0.37 11.40
C ALA A 149 12.51 0.00 10.75
N LEU A 150 13.49 -0.46 11.54
CA LEU A 150 14.79 -0.92 11.03
C LEU A 150 14.66 -2.15 10.13
N ALA A 151 13.79 -3.10 10.47
CA ALA A 151 13.52 -4.26 9.63
C ALA A 151 12.89 -3.84 8.29
N GLY A 152 11.90 -2.95 8.32
CA GLY A 152 11.25 -2.43 7.11
C GLY A 152 12.21 -1.63 6.23
N LEU A 153 13.06 -0.78 6.83
CA LEU A 153 14.08 -0.03 6.10
C LEU A 153 15.14 -0.96 5.49
N THR A 154 15.61 -1.96 6.24
CA THR A 154 16.56 -2.97 5.74
C THR A 154 16.03 -3.63 4.46
N GLU A 155 14.77 -4.05 4.45
CA GLU A 155 14.15 -4.63 3.27
C GLU A 155 14.03 -3.64 2.11
N CYS A 156 13.65 -2.39 2.37
CA CYS A 156 13.54 -1.36 1.34
C CYS A 156 14.92 -1.06 0.71
N LEU A 157 15.96 -0.94 1.53
CA LEU A 157 17.33 -0.65 1.09
C LEU A 157 17.97 -1.84 0.36
N ALA A 158 17.73 -3.08 0.81
CA ALA A 158 18.22 -4.28 0.13
C ALA A 158 17.72 -4.39 -1.32
N ARG A 159 16.57 -3.77 -1.63
CA ARG A 159 15.97 -3.73 -2.97
C ARG A 159 16.38 -2.51 -3.79
N ALA A 160 17.05 -1.53 -3.19
CA ALA A 160 17.50 -0.30 -3.82
C ALA A 160 18.94 0.03 -3.38
N PRO A 161 19.94 -0.72 -3.86
CA PRO A 161 21.34 -0.53 -3.47
C PRO A 161 21.88 0.86 -3.87
N ASP A 162 21.25 1.49 -4.86
CA ASP A 162 21.60 2.84 -5.35
C ASP A 162 20.86 3.96 -4.59
N PHE A 163 20.65 3.80 -3.27
CA PHE A 163 20.52 4.94 -2.36
C PHE A 163 21.86 5.70 -2.34
N SER A 164 22.26 6.22 -3.50
CA SER A 164 23.29 7.23 -3.63
C SER A 164 22.85 8.38 -2.75
N ALA A 165 23.71 8.70 -1.79
CA ALA A 165 23.61 9.82 -0.88
C ALA A 165 23.24 11.09 -1.67
N ARG A 166 21.95 11.41 -1.74
CA ARG A 166 21.51 12.78 -1.91
C ARG A 166 21.29 13.34 -0.52
N ALA A 167 22.42 13.63 0.12
CA ALA A 167 22.52 14.68 1.12
C ALA A 167 22.53 16.03 0.41
#